data_AF-A0A833G0C2-F1
#
_entry.id   AF-A0A833G0C2-F1
#
_cell.length_a   1.000
_cell.length_b   1.000
_cell.length_c   1.000
_cell.angle_alpha   90.00
_cell.angle_beta   90.00
_cell.angle_gamma   90.00
#
_symmetry.space_group_name_H-M   'P 1'
#
loop_
_entity.id
_entity.type
_entity.pdbx_description
1 polymer ?
#
loop_
_entity_poly.entity_id
_entity_poly.type
_entity_poly.pdbx_seq_one_letter_code
_entity_poly.pdbx_strand_id
1 'polypeptide(L)'
;AGGRVMVKIGAEGVYCGAIPELGLGIALKCDDGAARAAEVMIAAVVAKLLPSEDALSAMIGDMARPVMANWNGIAVGALRPAGPFAGPLS
;
A
#
# COMPACT_ATOMS: atom_id res chain seq x y z
N ALA A 1 3.87 12.21 3.60
CA ALA A 1 2.50 12.46 3.14
C ALA A 1 1.81 13.69 3.75
N GLY A 2 2.49 14.66 4.39
CA GLY A 2 1.93 15.99 4.73
C GLY A 2 0.53 16.07 5.39
N GLY A 3 0.00 15.00 5.98
CA GLY A 3 -1.39 14.90 6.44
C GLY A 3 -2.45 14.55 5.37
N ARG A 4 -2.08 14.44 4.08
CA ARG A 4 -2.98 14.13 2.95
C ARG A 4 -3.52 12.69 2.98
N VAL A 5 -2.68 11.79 3.46
CA VAL A 5 -3.04 10.38 3.69
C VAL A 5 -2.63 10.03 5.11
N MET A 6 -3.56 9.42 5.85
CA MET A 6 -3.32 8.87 7.17
C MET A 6 -3.63 7.38 7.13
N VAL A 7 -2.76 6.56 7.71
CA VAL A 7 -2.97 5.11 7.81
C VAL A 7 -2.59 4.65 9.21
N LYS A 8 -3.43 3.80 9.80
CA LYS A 8 -3.19 3.16 11.09
C LYS A 8 -3.28 1.65 10.93
N ILE A 9 -2.23 0.99 11.39
CA ILE A 9 -2.17 -0.47 11.52
C ILE A 9 -2.97 -0.94 12.75
N GLY A 10 -3.75 -2.00 12.56
CA GLY A 10 -4.40 -2.81 13.59
C GLY A 10 -3.77 -4.20 13.70
N ALA A 11 -4.30 -5.04 14.59
CA ALA A 11 -3.87 -6.43 14.71
C ALA A 11 -4.34 -7.26 13.50
N GLU A 12 -3.70 -8.40 13.25
CA GLU A 12 -4.15 -9.42 12.28
C GLU A 12 -4.35 -8.88 10.85
N GLY A 13 -3.37 -8.11 10.36
CA GLY A 13 -3.39 -7.60 8.98
C GLY A 13 -4.50 -6.59 8.68
N VAL A 14 -5.04 -5.94 9.73
CA VAL A 14 -6.03 -4.86 9.58
C VAL A 14 -5.34 -3.52 9.40
N TYR A 15 -5.78 -2.73 8.42
CA TYR A 15 -5.37 -1.35 8.20
C TYR A 15 -6.60 -0.47 8.01
N CYS A 16 -6.60 0.68 8.68
CA CYS A 16 -7.55 1.75 8.43
C CYS A 16 -6.80 2.95 7.85
N GLY A 17 -7.38 3.62 6.87
CA GLY A 17 -6.81 4.83 6.29
C GLY A 17 -7.85 5.89 6.00
N ALA A 18 -7.39 7.09 5.72
CA ALA A 18 -8.22 8.19 5.28
C ALA A 18 -7.46 9.08 4.29
N ILE A 19 -8.18 9.60 3.31
CA ILE A 19 -7.73 10.62 2.36
C ILE A 19 -8.72 11.80 2.48
N PRO A 20 -8.50 12.74 3.44
CA PRO A 20 -9.48 13.76 3.78
C PRO A 20 -9.87 14.66 2.61
N GLU A 21 -8.90 15.00 1.75
CA GLU A 21 -9.10 15.82 0.56
C GLU A 21 -10.06 15.19 -0.46
N LEU A 22 -10.24 13.86 -0.42
CA LEU A 22 -11.21 13.13 -1.24
C LEU A 22 -12.48 12.74 -0.47
N GLY A 23 -12.56 13.03 0.84
CA GLY A 23 -13.65 12.58 1.69
C GLY A 23 -13.73 11.05 1.86
N LEU A 24 -12.62 10.34 1.65
CA LEU A 24 -12.59 8.87 1.67
C LEU A 24 -12.02 8.31 2.97
N GLY A 25 -12.70 7.28 3.50
CA GLY A 25 -12.18 6.36 4.52
C GLY A 25 -11.90 4.99 3.90
N ILE A 26 -10.87 4.32 4.37
CA ILE A 26 -10.42 3.00 3.89
C ILE A 26 -10.38 2.06 5.08
N ALA A 27 -10.96 0.87 4.93
CA ALA A 27 -10.79 -0.24 5.85
C ALA A 27 -10.35 -1.46 5.05
N LEU A 28 -9.24 -2.06 5.44
CA LEU A 28 -8.62 -3.19 4.77
C LEU A 28 -8.30 -4.26 5.81
N LYS A 29 -8.57 -5.52 5.46
CA LYS A 29 -8.15 -6.69 6.23
C LYS A 29 -7.61 -7.72 5.27
N CYS A 30 -6.44 -8.27 5.58
CA CYS A 30 -5.99 -9.52 4.96
C CYS A 30 -6.62 -10.71 5.69
N ASP A 31 -7.23 -11.62 4.93
CA ASP A 31 -7.95 -12.77 5.50
C ASP A 31 -7.03 -13.74 6.24
N ASP A 32 -5.78 -13.88 5.78
CA ASP A 32 -4.75 -14.71 6.41
C ASP A 32 -4.02 -14.01 7.57
N GLY A 33 -4.41 -12.77 7.89
CA GLY A 33 -3.79 -11.94 8.92
C GLY A 33 -2.37 -11.49 8.61
N ALA A 34 -1.85 -11.72 7.40
CA ALA A 34 -0.47 -11.43 7.06
C ALA A 34 -0.24 -9.92 6.88
N ALA A 35 0.53 -9.31 7.78
CA ALA A 35 0.86 -7.88 7.73
C ALA A 35 1.51 -7.48 6.39
N ARG A 36 2.47 -8.27 5.89
CA ARG A 36 3.16 -7.99 4.62
C ARG A 36 2.23 -7.90 3.40
N ALA A 37 1.15 -8.69 3.39
CA ALA A 37 0.16 -8.64 2.32
C ALA A 37 -0.74 -7.42 2.48
N ALA A 38 -1.16 -7.12 3.72
CA ALA A 38 -1.98 -5.96 4.03
C ALA A 38 -1.25 -4.63 3.75
N GLU A 39 0.06 -4.54 4.03
CA GLU A 39 0.92 -3.38 3.72
C GLU A 39 0.98 -3.10 2.22
N VAL A 40 1.23 -4.14 1.43
CA VAL A 40 1.25 -4.05 -0.04
C VAL A 40 -0.09 -3.57 -0.56
N MET A 41 -1.18 -4.14 -0.03
CA MET A 41 -2.52 -3.81 -0.51
C MET A 41 -3.00 -2.43 -0.07
N ILE A 42 -2.72 -1.97 1.15
CA ILE A 42 -3.11 -0.62 1.57
C ILE A 42 -2.35 0.44 0.76
N ALA A 43 -1.07 0.22 0.48
CA ALA A 43 -0.30 1.10 -0.40
C ALA A 43 -0.89 1.10 -1.82
N ALA A 44 -1.20 -0.07 -2.38
CA ALA A 44 -1.80 -0.18 -3.71
C ALA A 44 -3.15 0.55 -3.83
N VAL A 45 -4.01 0.38 -2.83
CA VAL A 45 -5.33 1.04 -2.78
C VAL A 45 -5.16 2.56 -2.70
N VAL A 46 -4.30 3.05 -1.81
CA VAL A 46 -4.07 4.49 -1.67
C VAL A 46 -3.51 5.10 -2.95
N ALA A 47 -2.51 4.47 -3.58
CA ALA A 47 -1.94 4.94 -4.84
C ALA A 47 -3.01 5.06 -5.94
N LYS A 48 -3.89 4.05 -6.06
CA LYS A 48 -4.99 4.02 -7.03
C LYS A 48 -6.09 5.06 -6.81
N LEU A 49 -6.28 5.49 -5.56
CA LEU A 49 -7.30 6.48 -5.19
C LEU A 49 -6.82 7.92 -5.37
N LEU A 50 -5.51 8.15 -5.25
CA LEU A 50 -4.91 9.44 -5.57
C LEU A 50 -4.92 9.66 -7.10
N PRO A 51 -4.95 10.92 -7.57
CA PRO A 51 -4.81 11.23 -8.99
C PRO A 51 -3.51 10.63 -9.58
N SER A 52 -3.55 10.14 -10.82
CA SER A 52 -2.41 9.49 -11.49
C SER A 52 -1.17 10.37 -11.59
N GLU A 53 -1.37 11.67 -11.85
CA GLU A 53 -0.30 12.67 -11.97
C GLU A 53 0.23 13.16 -10.61
N ASP A 54 -0.32 12.65 -9.51
CA ASP A 54 0.15 13.01 -8.18
C ASP A 54 1.46 12.29 -7.86
N ALA A 55 2.52 13.05 -7.58
CA ALA A 55 3.80 12.50 -7.14
C ALA A 55 3.67 11.63 -5.87
N LEU A 56 2.66 11.89 -5.02
CA LEU A 56 2.37 11.04 -3.86
C LEU A 56 1.82 9.67 -4.29
N SER A 57 1.02 9.60 -5.36
CA SER A 57 0.55 8.32 -5.92
C SER A 57 1.72 7.46 -6.36
N ALA A 58 2.65 8.03 -7.14
CA ALA A 58 3.84 7.31 -7.61
C ALA A 58 4.72 6.81 -6.43
N MET A 59 5.02 7.68 -5.46
CA MET A 59 5.79 7.32 -4.26
C MET A 59 5.14 6.16 -3.49
N ILE A 60 3.81 6.19 -3.30
CA ILE A 60 3.10 5.13 -2.60
C ILE A 60 3.02 3.85 -3.45
N GLY A 61 2.91 3.98 -4.78
CA GLY A 61 2.95 2.87 -5.72
C GLY A 61 4.25 2.07 -5.64
N ASP A 62 5.39 2.73 -5.40
CA ASP A 62 6.66 2.05 -5.15
C ASP A 62 6.65 1.26 -3.84
N MET A 63 6.06 1.83 -2.78
CA MET A 63 5.90 1.13 -1.49
C MET A 63 4.99 -0.11 -1.60
N ALA A 64 4.05 -0.13 -2.55
CA ALA A 64 3.22 -1.30 -2.82
C ALA A 64 4.00 -2.46 -3.48
N ARG A 65 5.25 -2.26 -3.88
CA ARG A 65 6.03 -3.24 -4.66
C ARG A 65 7.42 -3.50 -4.03
N PRO A 66 7.51 -3.82 -2.73
CA PRO A 66 8.79 -3.88 -2.03
C PRO A 66 9.65 -5.07 -2.49
N VAL A 67 10.96 -4.84 -2.57
CA VAL A 67 11.97 -5.89 -2.73
C VAL A 67 12.32 -6.46 -1.36
N MET A 68 12.35 -7.78 -1.23
CA MET A 68 12.83 -8.47 -0.05
C MET A 68 14.33 -8.71 -0.18
N ALA A 69 15.09 -8.25 0.80
CA ALA A 69 16.52 -8.52 0.91
C ALA A 69 16.80 -9.44 2.10
N ASN A 70 17.86 -10.24 1.99
CA ASN A 70 18.40 -10.96 3.15
C ASN A 70 19.20 -10.01 4.06
N TRP A 71 19.71 -10.54 5.16
CA TRP A 71 20.50 -9.77 6.14
C TRP A 71 21.77 -9.12 5.54
N ASN A 72 22.30 -9.67 4.44
CA ASN A 72 23.46 -9.16 3.72
C ASN A 72 23.07 -8.21 2.56
N GLY A 73 21.81 -7.74 2.52
CA GLY A 73 21.31 -6.80 1.52
C GLY A 73 21.07 -7.39 0.13
N ILE A 74 21.22 -8.70 -0.05
CA ILE A 74 21.01 -9.36 -1.35
C ILE A 74 19.51 -9.52 -1.57
N ALA A 75 19.01 -9.07 -2.73
CA ALA A 75 17.62 -9.28 -3.13
C ALA A 75 17.31 -10.77 -3.28
N VAL A 76 16.31 -11.26 -2.54
CA VAL A 76 15.88 -12.67 -2.50
C VAL A 76 14.42 -12.86 -2.92
N GLY A 77 13.69 -11.77 -3.15
CA GLY A 77 12.30 -11.84 -3.60
C GLY A 77 11.66 -10.46 -3.70
N ALA A 78 10.36 -10.43 -3.99
CA ALA A 78 9.56 -9.22 -3.99
C ALA A 78 8.10 -9.55 -3.66
N LEU A 79 7.39 -8.55 -3.12
CA LEU A 79 5.94 -8.61 -2.98
C LEU A 79 5.31 -7.70 -4.05
N ARG A 80 4.18 -8.14 -4.61
CA ARG A 80 3.42 -7.41 -5.63
C ARG A 80 1.92 -7.60 -5.38
N PRO A 81 1.10 -6.56 -5.58
CA PRO A 81 -0.34 -6.72 -5.63
C PRO A 81 -0.72 -7.62 -6.81
N ALA A 82 -1.82 -8.35 -6.68
CA ALA A 82 -2.33 -9.25 -7.71
C ALA A 82 -3.73 -8.82 -8.18
N GLY A 83 -4.27 -9.53 -9.19
CA GLY A 83 -5.62 -9.28 -9.70
C GLY A 83 -5.79 -7.85 -10.25
N PRO A 84 -6.87 -7.13 -9.90
CA PRO A 84 -7.13 -5.77 -10.38
C PRO A 84 -6.03 -4.75 -10.06
N PHE A 85 -5.15 -5.04 -9.11
CA PHE A 85 -4.04 -4.17 -8.71
C PHE A 85 -2.68 -4.60 -9.30
N ALA A 86 -2.63 -5.65 -10.13
CA ALA A 86 -1.38 -6.16 -10.69
C ALA A 86 -0.68 -5.17 -11.65
N GLY A 87 -1.48 -4.40 -12.39
CA GLY A 87 -1.01 -3.40 -13.36
C GLY A 87 -0.44 -2.12 -12.72
N PRO A 88 -0.12 -1.10 -13.54
CA PRO A 88 0.28 0.20 -13.06
C PRO A 88 -0.72 0.77 -12.05
N LEU A 89 -0.20 1.34 -10.96
CA LEU A 89 -1.02 1.94 -9.89
C LEU A 89 -1.26 3.44 -10.10
N SER A 90 -0.42 4.08 -10.92
CA SER A 90 -0.55 5.42 -11.48
C SER A 90 -1.21 5.36 -12.86
#